data_AF-A0A661GP11-F1
#
_entry.id   AF-A0A661GP11-F1
#
_cell.length_a   1.000
_cell.length_b   1.000
_cell.length_c   1.000
_cell.angle_alpha   90.00
_cell.angle_beta   90.00
_cell.angle_gamma   90.00
#
_symmetry.space_group_name_H-M   'P 1'
#
loop_
_entity.id
_entity.type
_entity.pdbx_description
1 polymer ?
#
loop_
_entity_poly.entity_id
_entity_poly.type
_entity_poly.pdbx_seq_one_letter_code
_entity_poly.pdbx_strand_id
1 'polypeptide(L)'
;MSLIDSVAVNTHYTRSVNLERDANSVEVVKAYIPTSRALRTFAKVADTFHAGQAPRAWSLVGPYGSGKSSFSVFLSQLLSHPDDVATKVAQKVLRATDKELVKPYQKATKNNQGYFKVLITGAPEPMSQRLVRGMAEAAEIHWGGRKGKKPAIIKKLRSAAESKQVVTTDVVDLLKELQAQLEKTNCAGILLVIDELGKFLEYEARHYGANDIYLLQALAEHACAGNKVNLYIFALLHQSFEQYAKGLGESLKNEWSKVQGRFEEVPFLESAEQVLRVVSAAFEHSFTKTQQKTVREHVDTTITVLEGLEALPGSLTHDEATALFESCYPLHPVSAVLLPLLCQKVAQNERTLFSYLGSHEEFGLQDMLSKLEGVGSYVYPHHIYDYFITNQPAVMGDYLTHRRWAEVVTAIERLGDAKQEELNLLKTIGILNIIGSKGGFKASKELLETCMPSKPVCTRAAKKLRDQSVITYRRYNSEFRVWQGSDFDLESALQEELSNLGNFSLADELNSAKSLLPVVARRYTIESGGLRYFTPTF
;
A
#
# COMPACT_ATOMS: atom_id res chain seq x y z
N MET A 1 -20.98 13.06 27.71
CA MET A 1 -19.51 12.92 27.71
C MET A 1 -19.11 12.47 26.31
N SER A 2 -18.20 13.18 25.67
CA SER A 2 -17.64 12.80 24.37
C SER A 2 -16.91 11.47 24.47
N LEU A 3 -16.81 10.74 23.35
CA LEU A 3 -16.14 9.44 23.33
C LEU A 3 -14.63 9.52 23.58
N ILE A 4 -14.03 10.69 23.41
CA ILE A 4 -12.60 10.95 23.59
C ILE A 4 -12.04 10.55 24.98
N ASP A 5 -12.87 10.57 26.02
CA ASP A 5 -12.45 10.19 27.38
C ASP A 5 -12.47 8.67 27.61
N SER A 6 -13.15 7.91 26.75
CA SER A 6 -13.36 6.46 26.90
C SER A 6 -12.68 5.63 25.82
N VAL A 7 -12.27 6.25 24.71
CA VAL A 7 -11.59 5.62 23.60
C VAL A 7 -10.34 6.41 23.24
N ALA A 8 -9.19 5.78 23.35
CA ALA A 8 -7.93 6.30 22.86
C ALA A 8 -7.49 5.55 21.61
N VAL A 9 -6.84 6.26 20.68
CA VAL A 9 -6.19 5.64 19.51
C VAL A 9 -4.69 5.70 19.73
N ASN A 10 -4.06 4.54 19.74
CA ASN A 10 -2.62 4.44 19.91
C ASN A 10 -1.92 4.93 18.64
N THR A 11 -1.30 6.11 18.73
CA THR A 11 -0.70 6.81 17.60
C THR A 11 0.53 6.10 17.03
N HIS A 12 1.13 5.15 17.75
CA HIS A 12 2.23 4.34 17.24
C HIS A 12 1.82 3.46 16.04
N TYR A 13 0.56 3.02 16.00
CA TYR A 13 0.02 2.31 14.83
C TYR A 13 -0.32 3.26 13.68
N THR A 14 -0.53 4.54 13.97
CA THR A 14 -0.98 5.53 12.97
C THR A 14 0.16 6.17 12.17
N ARG A 15 1.42 6.01 12.61
CA ARG A 15 2.58 6.67 12.02
C ARG A 15 3.15 5.87 10.85
N SER A 16 3.44 6.55 9.74
CA SER A 16 4.19 5.96 8.63
C SER A 16 5.62 5.57 9.05
N VAL A 17 5.98 4.31 8.85
CA VAL A 17 7.34 3.80 9.08
C VAL A 17 8.25 4.25 7.94
N ASN A 18 9.33 4.95 8.27
CA ASN A 18 10.41 5.25 7.35
C ASN A 18 11.56 4.25 7.59
N LEU A 19 11.96 3.54 6.55
CA LEU A 19 12.90 2.43 6.66
C LEU A 19 14.25 2.83 7.29
N GLU A 20 14.79 3.98 6.90
CA GLU A 20 16.12 4.44 7.34
C GLU A 20 16.07 5.06 8.74
N ARG A 21 15.09 5.94 9.00
CA ARG A 21 14.91 6.63 10.29
C ARG A 21 14.53 5.67 11.40
N ASP A 22 13.59 4.76 11.12
CA ASP A 22 13.00 3.88 12.12
C ASP A 22 13.72 2.53 12.20
N ALA A 23 14.84 2.36 11.47
CA ALA A 23 15.63 1.14 11.36
C ALA A 23 15.95 0.48 12.70
N ASN A 24 16.19 1.25 13.77
CA ASN A 24 16.52 0.74 15.12
C ASN A 24 15.47 1.11 16.18
N SER A 25 14.26 1.49 15.77
CA SER A 25 13.20 1.91 16.69
C SER A 25 12.56 0.71 17.40
N VAL A 26 12.78 0.59 18.71
CA VAL A 26 12.17 -0.47 19.54
C VAL A 26 10.65 -0.35 19.55
N GLU A 27 10.11 0.87 19.58
CA GLU A 27 8.66 1.09 19.63
C GLU A 27 7.96 0.63 18.34
N VAL A 28 8.58 0.85 17.17
CA VAL A 28 8.04 0.36 15.88
C VAL A 28 8.01 -1.17 15.85
N VAL A 29 9.05 -1.82 16.37
CA VAL A 29 9.11 -3.29 16.46
C VAL A 29 8.06 -3.84 17.43
N LYS A 30 7.90 -3.18 18.57
CA LYS A 30 6.94 -3.58 19.62
C LYS A 30 5.49 -3.46 19.14
N ALA A 31 5.20 -2.43 18.34
CA ALA A 31 3.88 -2.19 17.76
C ALA A 31 3.63 -2.98 16.46
N TYR A 32 4.60 -3.75 15.95
CA TYR A 32 4.37 -4.53 14.74
C TYR A 32 3.45 -5.73 15.05
N ILE A 33 2.42 -5.92 14.21
CA ILE A 33 1.48 -7.04 14.31
C ILE A 33 1.74 -7.97 13.11
N PRO A 34 2.37 -9.14 13.33
CA PRO A 34 2.61 -10.09 12.25
C PRO A 34 1.28 -10.63 11.69
N THR A 35 0.94 -10.22 10.48
CA THR A 35 -0.22 -10.74 9.74
C THR A 35 0.06 -12.14 9.21
N SER A 36 -1.00 -12.85 8.81
CA SER A 36 -0.86 -14.17 8.18
C SER A 36 0.08 -14.17 6.95
N ARG A 37 0.08 -13.09 6.14
CA ARG A 37 1.00 -12.92 5.01
C ARG A 37 2.44 -12.71 5.48
N ALA A 38 2.66 -11.86 6.48
CA ALA A 38 3.98 -11.64 7.05
C ALA A 38 4.56 -12.94 7.60
N LEU A 39 3.78 -13.72 8.37
CA LEU A 39 4.21 -15.01 8.92
C LEU A 39 4.60 -16.01 7.84
N ARG A 40 3.78 -16.16 6.78
CA ARG A 40 4.11 -17.03 5.63
C ARG A 40 5.39 -16.59 4.93
N THR A 41 5.60 -15.28 4.80
CA THR A 41 6.80 -14.72 4.18
C THR A 41 8.02 -14.97 5.05
N PHE A 42 7.91 -14.74 6.37
CA PHE A 42 8.97 -15.05 7.32
C PHE A 42 9.32 -16.54 7.32
N ALA A 43 8.35 -17.44 7.17
CA ALA A 43 8.60 -18.88 7.05
C ALA A 43 9.41 -19.20 5.79
N LYS A 44 8.98 -18.70 4.63
CA LYS A 44 9.73 -18.86 3.37
C LYS A 44 11.15 -18.30 3.44
N VAL A 45 11.34 -17.14 4.06
CA VAL A 45 12.68 -16.56 4.26
C VAL A 45 13.54 -17.46 5.14
N ALA A 46 12.96 -18.00 6.22
CA ALA A 46 13.66 -18.88 7.15
C ALA A 46 14.16 -20.18 6.49
N ASP A 47 13.42 -20.70 5.52
CA ASP A 47 13.82 -21.89 4.76
C ASP A 47 15.11 -21.68 3.93
N THR A 48 15.48 -20.42 3.66
CA THR A 48 16.62 -20.07 2.80
C THR A 48 17.92 -19.74 3.56
N PHE A 49 17.92 -19.83 4.90
CA PHE A 49 19.06 -19.51 5.77
C PHE A 49 20.32 -20.39 5.56
N HIS A 50 20.21 -21.52 4.86
CA HIS A 50 21.35 -22.37 4.53
C HIS A 50 22.29 -21.70 3.50
N ALA A 51 23.52 -22.19 3.35
CA ALA A 51 24.52 -21.61 2.43
C ALA A 51 24.39 -22.05 0.96
N GLY A 52 23.61 -23.11 0.67
CA GLY A 52 23.39 -23.60 -0.71
C GLY A 52 22.53 -22.68 -1.57
N GLN A 53 22.27 -23.08 -2.81
CA GLN A 53 21.42 -22.31 -3.73
C GLN A 53 19.96 -22.22 -3.23
N ALA A 54 19.40 -21.01 -3.21
CA ALA A 54 18.00 -20.77 -2.82
C ALA A 54 17.54 -19.38 -3.28
N PRO A 55 16.24 -19.16 -3.55
CA PRO A 55 15.75 -17.83 -3.91
C PRO A 55 15.86 -16.87 -2.72
N ARG A 56 16.73 -15.86 -2.82
CA ARG A 56 16.96 -14.84 -1.78
C ARG A 56 16.72 -13.41 -2.21
N ALA A 57 16.00 -13.25 -3.31
CA ALA A 57 15.52 -11.97 -3.80
C ALA A 57 14.00 -12.00 -3.75
N TRP A 58 13.41 -11.05 -3.01
CA TRP A 58 11.97 -10.94 -2.79
C TRP A 58 11.46 -9.59 -3.26
N SER A 59 10.32 -9.61 -3.94
CA SER A 59 9.58 -8.40 -4.30
C SER A 59 8.30 -8.35 -3.47
N LEU A 60 8.19 -7.36 -2.58
CA LEU A 60 6.96 -7.13 -1.82
C LEU A 60 6.12 -6.10 -2.57
N VAL A 61 4.98 -6.54 -3.11
CA VAL A 61 4.13 -5.71 -3.98
C VAL A 61 2.82 -5.41 -3.27
N GLY A 62 2.50 -4.14 -3.06
CA GLY A 62 1.20 -3.73 -2.52
C GLY A 62 1.11 -2.22 -2.35
N PRO A 63 -0.10 -1.65 -2.18
CA PRO A 63 -0.30 -0.21 -2.11
C PRO A 63 0.40 0.44 -0.91
N TYR A 64 0.43 1.77 -0.87
CA TYR A 64 0.84 2.51 0.32
C TYR A 64 0.03 2.05 1.55
N GLY A 65 0.71 1.94 2.70
CA GLY A 65 0.06 1.50 3.94
C GLY A 65 -0.20 0.00 4.07
N SER A 66 0.24 -0.82 3.11
CA SER A 66 0.09 -2.28 3.23
C SER A 66 1.03 -2.95 4.24
N GLY A 67 1.95 -2.18 4.85
CA GLY A 67 2.85 -2.68 5.90
C GLY A 67 4.21 -3.21 5.41
N LYS A 68 4.57 -3.05 4.13
CA LYS A 68 5.86 -3.47 3.54
C LYS A 68 7.09 -2.94 4.30
N SER A 69 7.12 -1.64 4.60
CA SER A 69 8.24 -1.01 5.30
C SER A 69 8.29 -1.47 6.76
N SER A 70 7.13 -1.61 7.42
CA SER A 70 7.04 -2.17 8.79
C SER A 70 7.52 -3.62 8.84
N PHE A 71 7.12 -4.45 7.87
CA PHE A 71 7.60 -5.82 7.70
C PHE A 71 9.13 -5.85 7.59
N SER A 72 9.70 -4.96 6.78
CA SER A 72 11.14 -4.92 6.51
C SER A 72 11.95 -4.45 7.71
N VAL A 73 11.46 -3.44 8.44
CA VAL A 73 12.06 -3.01 9.72
C VAL A 73 12.00 -4.16 10.73
N PHE A 74 10.86 -4.82 10.87
CA PHE A 74 10.71 -5.95 11.79
C PHE A 74 11.64 -7.12 11.43
N LEU A 75 11.71 -7.51 10.15
CA LEU A 75 12.62 -8.53 9.66
C LEU A 75 14.08 -8.17 9.93
N SER A 76 14.45 -6.91 9.71
CA SER A 76 15.81 -6.44 9.96
C SER A 76 16.21 -6.60 11.43
N GLN A 77 15.25 -6.47 12.35
CA GLN A 77 15.47 -6.63 13.79
C GLN A 77 15.47 -8.10 14.21
N LEU A 78 14.65 -8.96 13.60
CA LEU A 78 14.77 -10.41 13.79
C LEU A 78 16.15 -10.96 13.38
N LEU A 79 16.79 -10.32 12.39
CA LEU A 79 18.10 -10.68 11.86
C LEU A 79 19.27 -9.86 12.45
N SER A 80 19.01 -8.95 13.40
CA SER A 80 20.06 -8.15 14.06
C SER A 80 20.80 -8.95 15.14
N HIS A 81 21.76 -8.33 15.85
CA HIS A 81 22.55 -9.01 16.87
C HIS A 81 21.60 -9.54 17.99
N PRO A 82 21.77 -10.79 18.47
CA PRO A 82 20.83 -11.41 19.40
C PRO A 82 20.71 -10.69 20.75
N ASP A 83 21.75 -9.93 21.12
CA ASP A 83 21.75 -9.16 22.37
C ASP A 83 21.07 -7.80 22.29
N ASP A 84 20.79 -7.29 21.08
CA ASP A 84 20.16 -5.99 20.90
C ASP A 84 18.74 -5.99 21.48
N VAL A 85 18.36 -4.87 22.09
CA VAL A 85 17.05 -4.69 22.73
C VAL A 85 15.92 -4.90 21.72
N ALA A 86 16.05 -4.30 20.53
CA ALA A 86 15.06 -4.42 19.46
C ALA A 86 14.94 -5.87 18.95
N THR A 87 16.04 -6.62 18.81
CA THR A 87 16.01 -8.04 18.44
C THR A 87 15.24 -8.88 19.44
N LYS A 88 15.48 -8.69 20.75
CA LYS A 88 14.75 -9.41 21.82
C LYS A 88 13.26 -9.10 21.80
N VAL A 89 12.89 -7.85 21.53
CA VAL A 89 11.49 -7.44 21.37
C VAL A 89 10.87 -8.09 20.13
N ALA A 90 11.55 -8.05 18.97
CA ALA A 90 11.08 -8.67 17.73
C ALA A 90 10.83 -10.19 17.92
N GLN A 91 11.77 -10.89 18.57
CA GLN A 91 11.61 -12.30 18.88
C GLN A 91 10.46 -12.58 19.85
N LYS A 92 10.22 -11.69 20.83
CA LYS A 92 9.07 -11.81 21.75
C LYS A 92 7.74 -11.65 21.00
N VAL A 93 7.64 -10.66 20.13
CA VAL A 93 6.46 -10.42 19.29
C VAL A 93 6.21 -11.63 18.39
N LEU A 94 7.22 -12.08 17.65
CA LEU A 94 7.07 -13.25 16.77
C LEU A 94 6.70 -14.52 17.54
N ARG A 95 7.31 -14.76 18.71
CA ARG A 95 7.00 -15.92 19.56
C ARG A 95 5.57 -15.90 20.10
N ALA A 96 5.01 -14.72 20.38
CA ALA A 96 3.64 -14.60 20.86
C ALA A 96 2.64 -15.02 19.77
N THR A 97 2.98 -14.77 18.50
CA THR A 97 2.13 -15.12 17.36
C THR A 97 2.40 -16.55 16.84
N ASP A 98 3.67 -16.95 16.71
CA ASP A 98 4.09 -18.27 16.23
C ASP A 98 5.39 -18.74 16.95
N LYS A 99 5.23 -19.71 17.84
CA LYS A 99 6.30 -20.26 18.68
C LYS A 99 7.31 -21.11 17.90
N GLU A 100 6.92 -21.68 16.77
CA GLU A 100 7.81 -22.53 15.97
C GLU A 100 8.62 -21.67 15.01
N LEU A 101 7.99 -20.66 14.40
CA LEU A 101 8.62 -19.78 13.43
C LEU A 101 9.73 -18.91 14.02
N VAL A 102 9.70 -18.58 15.32
CA VAL A 102 10.80 -17.82 15.94
C VAL A 102 12.12 -18.62 16.03
N LYS A 103 12.05 -19.95 16.09
CA LYS A 103 13.22 -20.84 16.27
C LYS A 103 14.27 -20.73 15.15
N PRO A 104 13.91 -20.79 13.84
CA PRO A 104 14.90 -20.65 12.78
C PRO A 104 15.59 -19.29 12.78
N TYR A 105 14.90 -18.19 13.12
CA TYR A 105 15.51 -16.87 13.26
C TYR A 105 16.50 -16.81 14.42
N GLN A 106 16.14 -17.38 15.58
CA GLN A 106 17.05 -17.48 16.72
C GLN A 106 18.29 -18.33 16.39
N LYS A 107 18.12 -19.41 15.62
CA LYS A 107 19.23 -20.24 15.15
C LYS A 107 20.13 -19.48 14.18
N ALA A 108 19.56 -18.70 13.26
CA ALA A 108 20.28 -17.94 12.25
C ALA A 108 21.16 -16.83 12.83
N THR A 109 20.79 -16.26 13.97
CA THR A 109 21.55 -15.19 14.66
C THR A 109 22.34 -15.68 15.87
N LYS A 110 22.28 -16.98 16.19
CA LYS A 110 22.95 -17.54 17.38
C LYS A 110 24.47 -17.44 17.25
N ASN A 111 25.12 -16.91 18.29
CA ASN A 111 26.58 -16.82 18.42
C ASN A 111 27.27 -16.11 17.24
N ASN A 112 26.60 -15.17 16.61
CA ASN A 112 27.14 -14.38 15.49
C ASN A 112 26.74 -12.91 15.62
N GLN A 113 27.23 -12.07 14.71
CA GLN A 113 27.01 -10.63 14.75
C GLN A 113 25.68 -10.18 14.10
N GLY A 114 24.76 -11.10 13.85
CA GLY A 114 23.56 -10.87 13.05
C GLY A 114 23.89 -10.64 11.58
N TYR A 115 22.94 -10.00 10.90
CA TYR A 115 23.02 -9.64 9.49
C TYR A 115 23.45 -8.18 9.34
N PHE A 116 24.31 -7.94 8.36
CA PHE A 116 24.71 -6.60 7.96
C PHE A 116 23.55 -5.94 7.18
N LYS A 117 22.99 -4.86 7.73
CA LYS A 117 21.80 -4.20 7.19
C LYS A 117 22.20 -3.08 6.23
N VAL A 118 21.70 -3.14 5.01
CA VAL A 118 21.74 -2.04 4.03
C VAL A 118 20.30 -1.66 3.73
N LEU A 119 19.87 -0.53 4.26
CA LEU A 119 18.50 -0.05 4.13
C LEU A 119 18.54 1.23 3.30
N ILE A 120 17.88 1.22 2.13
CA ILE A 120 17.84 2.38 1.24
C ILE A 120 16.40 2.66 0.79
N THR A 121 16.12 3.94 0.56
CA THR A 121 14.85 4.41 0.01
C THR A 121 15.05 4.95 -1.41
N GLY A 122 14.08 4.69 -2.27
CA GLY A 122 13.99 5.19 -3.64
C GLY A 122 14.04 6.71 -3.72
N ALA A 123 14.82 7.20 -4.67
CA ALA A 123 14.95 8.63 -4.99
C ALA A 123 15.14 8.78 -6.52
N PRO A 124 14.87 9.97 -7.10
CA PRO A 124 15.09 10.23 -8.52
C PRO A 124 16.59 10.41 -8.81
N GLU A 125 17.37 9.34 -8.59
CA GLU A 125 18.81 9.24 -8.83
C GLU A 125 19.18 7.81 -9.29
N PRO A 126 20.39 7.55 -9.79
CA PRO A 126 20.83 6.19 -10.16
C PRO A 126 20.86 5.23 -8.96
N MET A 127 20.31 4.02 -9.13
CA MET A 127 20.24 3.01 -8.06
C MET A 127 21.63 2.53 -7.63
N SER A 128 22.52 2.31 -8.61
CA SER A 128 23.91 1.91 -8.37
C SER A 128 24.63 2.86 -7.41
N GLN A 129 24.45 4.17 -7.60
CA GLN A 129 25.04 5.20 -6.72
C GLN A 129 24.43 5.16 -5.32
N ARG A 130 23.09 5.09 -5.21
CA ARG A 130 22.41 5.05 -3.91
C ARG A 130 22.75 3.79 -3.11
N LEU A 131 22.87 2.64 -3.78
CA LEU A 131 23.24 1.37 -3.18
C LEU A 131 24.66 1.40 -2.61
N VAL A 132 25.64 1.90 -3.36
CA VAL A 132 27.02 2.03 -2.88
C VAL A 132 27.11 3.00 -1.71
N ARG A 133 26.37 4.12 -1.75
CA ARG A 133 26.27 5.05 -0.61
C ARG A 133 25.70 4.34 0.63
N GLY A 134 24.61 3.59 0.49
CA GLY A 134 24.02 2.82 1.59
C GLY A 134 24.96 1.76 2.16
N MET A 135 25.71 1.06 1.29
CA MET A 135 26.75 0.11 1.73
C MET A 135 27.89 0.82 2.50
N ALA A 136 28.33 1.99 2.03
CA ALA A 136 29.37 2.78 2.69
C ALA A 136 28.93 3.25 4.09
N GLU A 137 27.71 3.79 4.20
CA GLU A 137 27.10 4.24 5.46
C GLU A 137 26.97 3.08 6.46
N ALA A 138 26.42 1.95 6.01
CA ALA A 138 26.28 0.75 6.83
C ALA A 138 27.65 0.19 7.27
N ALA A 139 28.66 0.24 6.41
CA ALA A 139 30.00 -0.24 6.72
C ALA A 139 30.68 0.65 7.77
N GLU A 140 30.55 1.98 7.67
CA GLU A 140 31.09 2.88 8.69
C GLU A 140 30.45 2.65 10.07
N ILE A 141 29.14 2.39 10.13
CA ILE A 141 28.45 2.06 11.38
C ILE A 141 28.96 0.73 11.94
N HIS A 142 29.02 -0.32 11.10
CA HIS A 142 29.37 -1.68 11.53
C HIS A 142 30.80 -1.80 12.07
N TRP A 143 31.76 -1.11 11.46
CA TRP A 143 33.17 -1.10 11.90
C TRP A 143 33.53 0.09 12.79
N GLY A 144 32.66 1.10 12.93
CA GLY A 144 32.93 2.32 13.71
C GLY A 144 33.19 2.05 15.19
N GLY A 145 32.47 1.10 15.80
CA GLY A 145 32.63 0.72 17.20
C GLY A 145 33.70 -0.37 17.47
N ARG A 146 34.33 -0.91 16.42
CA ARG A 146 35.26 -2.05 16.56
C ARG A 146 36.70 -1.58 16.74
N LYS A 147 37.40 -2.17 17.72
CA LYS A 147 38.84 -1.94 17.91
C LYS A 147 39.64 -2.60 16.79
N GLY A 148 40.66 -1.91 16.28
CA GLY A 148 41.60 -2.44 15.29
C GLY A 148 41.64 -1.66 13.97
N LYS A 149 42.40 -2.17 13.00
CA LYS A 149 42.53 -1.56 11.67
C LYS A 149 41.23 -1.75 10.88
N LYS A 150 40.60 -0.64 10.51
CA LYS A 150 39.42 -0.64 9.61
C LYS A 150 39.78 -1.30 8.26
N PRO A 151 38.92 -2.19 7.71
CA PRO A 151 39.19 -2.83 6.43
C PRO A 151 39.17 -1.84 5.27
N ALA A 152 39.98 -2.10 4.24
CA ALA A 152 40.15 -1.20 3.10
C ALA A 152 38.85 -0.99 2.29
N ILE A 153 37.92 -1.95 2.34
CA ILE A 153 36.62 -1.89 1.65
C ILE A 153 35.83 -0.64 2.02
N ILE A 154 35.94 -0.13 3.25
CA ILE A 154 35.22 1.07 3.69
C ILE A 154 35.63 2.29 2.86
N LYS A 155 36.94 2.44 2.61
CA LYS A 155 37.47 3.54 1.78
C LYS A 155 37.08 3.37 0.31
N LYS A 156 37.08 2.13 -0.19
CA LYS A 156 36.66 1.83 -1.57
C LYS A 156 35.18 2.16 -1.78
N LEU A 157 34.30 1.73 -0.87
CA LEU A 157 32.87 2.05 -0.90
C LEU A 157 32.62 3.55 -0.84
N ARG A 158 33.32 4.29 0.03
CA ARG A 158 33.22 5.75 0.10
C ARG A 158 33.66 6.41 -1.21
N SER A 159 34.81 6.01 -1.75
CA SER A 159 35.31 6.54 -3.03
C SER A 159 34.35 6.27 -4.19
N ALA A 160 33.70 5.11 -4.21
CA ALA A 160 32.71 4.76 -5.22
C ALA A 160 31.40 5.55 -5.01
N ALA A 161 30.98 5.81 -3.77
CA ALA A 161 29.81 6.63 -3.46
C ALA A 161 29.97 8.11 -3.87
N GLU A 162 31.21 8.62 -3.87
CA GLU A 162 31.57 9.97 -4.31
C GLU A 162 31.80 10.07 -5.84
N SER A 163 31.85 8.93 -6.54
CA SER A 163 32.00 8.91 -8.00
C SER A 163 30.75 9.46 -8.70
N LYS A 164 30.96 10.13 -9.85
CA LYS A 164 29.87 10.62 -10.70
C LYS A 164 29.11 9.51 -11.41
N GLN A 165 29.77 8.39 -11.66
CA GLN A 165 29.17 7.20 -12.28
C GLN A 165 29.75 5.96 -11.60
N VAL A 166 28.88 4.99 -11.36
CA VAL A 166 29.23 3.70 -10.77
C VAL A 166 28.78 2.63 -11.75
N VAL A 167 29.72 1.79 -12.21
CA VAL A 167 29.40 0.71 -13.15
C VAL A 167 28.85 -0.49 -12.37
N THR A 168 27.85 -1.17 -12.93
CA THR A 168 27.18 -2.32 -12.31
C THR A 168 28.14 -3.43 -11.85
N THR A 169 29.16 -3.75 -12.64
CA THR A 169 30.18 -4.75 -12.30
C THR A 169 30.94 -4.38 -11.02
N ASP A 170 31.28 -3.10 -10.87
CA ASP A 170 32.02 -2.60 -9.72
C ASP A 170 31.20 -2.75 -8.44
N VAL A 171 29.88 -2.55 -8.51
CA VAL A 171 28.98 -2.72 -7.36
C VAL A 171 28.98 -4.17 -6.87
N VAL A 172 28.88 -5.14 -7.78
CA VAL A 172 28.88 -6.58 -7.44
C VAL A 172 30.24 -7.01 -6.86
N ASP A 173 31.34 -6.50 -7.41
CA ASP A 173 32.68 -6.81 -6.91
C ASP A 173 32.93 -6.18 -5.53
N LEU A 174 32.47 -4.94 -5.31
CA LEU A 174 32.47 -4.31 -3.98
C LEU A 174 31.66 -5.12 -2.97
N LEU A 175 30.50 -5.66 -3.38
CA LEU A 175 29.66 -6.51 -2.52
C LEU A 175 30.34 -7.83 -2.16
N LYS A 176 31.01 -8.49 -3.12
CA LYS A 176 31.80 -9.70 -2.87
C LYS A 176 32.97 -9.43 -1.92
N GLU A 177 33.69 -8.33 -2.12
CA GLU A 177 34.77 -7.91 -1.21
C GLU A 177 34.23 -7.60 0.19
N LEU A 178 33.05 -6.96 0.28
CA LEU A 178 32.37 -6.70 1.54
C LEU A 178 31.98 -8.00 2.25
N GLN A 179 31.39 -8.98 1.56
CA GLN A 179 31.07 -10.30 2.12
C GLN A 179 32.31 -10.98 2.71
N ALA A 180 33.45 -10.93 2.00
CA ALA A 180 34.70 -11.52 2.48
C ALA A 180 35.24 -10.85 3.75
N GLN A 181 34.99 -9.55 3.97
CA GLN A 181 35.32 -8.88 5.24
C GLN A 181 34.30 -9.17 6.34
N LEU A 182 33.01 -9.29 5.99
CA LEU A 182 31.93 -9.63 6.93
C LEU A 182 32.04 -11.07 7.47
N GLU A 183 32.59 -11.99 6.68
CA GLU A 183 32.86 -13.36 7.13
C GLU A 183 33.85 -13.33 8.31
N LYS A 184 34.88 -12.47 8.25
CA LYS A 184 35.88 -12.31 9.33
C LYS A 184 35.29 -11.69 10.60
N THR A 185 34.19 -10.97 10.48
CA THR A 185 33.48 -10.40 11.63
C THR A 185 32.42 -11.33 12.20
N ASN A 186 32.31 -12.57 11.69
CA ASN A 186 31.28 -13.54 12.08
C ASN A 186 29.86 -12.99 11.85
N CYS A 187 29.62 -12.33 10.71
CA CYS A 187 28.28 -11.97 10.27
C CYS A 187 27.61 -13.15 9.55
N ALA A 188 26.32 -13.33 9.77
CA ALA A 188 25.56 -14.44 9.17
C ALA A 188 25.11 -14.16 7.73
N GLY A 189 24.99 -12.88 7.35
CA GLY A 189 24.53 -12.47 6.02
C GLY A 189 24.47 -10.97 5.84
N ILE A 190 23.99 -10.55 4.67
CA ILE A 190 23.66 -9.18 4.32
C ILE A 190 22.15 -9.12 4.06
N LEU A 191 21.46 -8.17 4.69
CA LEU A 191 20.07 -7.84 4.41
C LEU A 191 20.03 -6.49 3.67
N LEU A 192 19.73 -6.53 2.37
CA LEU A 192 19.49 -5.36 1.53
C LEU A 192 17.98 -5.14 1.40
N VAL A 193 17.49 -4.01 1.89
CA VAL A 193 16.10 -3.59 1.68
C VAL A 193 16.09 -2.30 0.87
N ILE A 194 15.33 -2.31 -0.22
CA ILE A 194 15.13 -1.19 -1.13
C ILE A 194 13.66 -0.80 -1.04
N ASP A 195 13.36 0.24 -0.24
CA ASP A 195 12.02 0.84 -0.21
C ASP A 195 11.80 1.70 -1.45
N GLU A 196 10.56 1.81 -1.91
CA GLU A 196 10.17 2.59 -3.10
C GLU A 196 11.03 2.32 -4.34
N LEU A 197 11.34 1.04 -4.64
CA LEU A 197 12.15 0.65 -5.80
C LEU A 197 11.65 1.31 -7.11
N GLY A 198 10.32 1.49 -7.23
CA GLY A 198 9.65 2.16 -8.36
C GLY A 198 10.28 3.50 -8.74
N LYS A 199 10.76 4.30 -7.78
CA LYS A 199 11.39 5.60 -8.06
C LYS A 199 12.69 5.47 -8.86
N PHE A 200 13.49 4.44 -8.58
CA PHE A 200 14.69 4.16 -9.38
C PHE A 200 14.31 3.71 -10.78
N LEU A 201 13.24 2.91 -10.92
CA LEU A 201 12.78 2.44 -12.23
C LEU A 201 12.24 3.60 -13.08
N GLU A 202 11.48 4.51 -12.47
CA GLU A 202 11.01 5.74 -13.12
C GLU A 202 12.15 6.66 -13.53
N TYR A 203 13.21 6.73 -12.72
CA TYR A 203 14.40 7.50 -13.06
C TYR A 203 15.10 6.88 -14.29
N GLU A 204 15.34 5.57 -14.29
CA GLU A 204 15.97 4.85 -15.40
C GLU A 204 15.14 4.95 -16.69
N ALA A 205 13.81 4.86 -16.60
CA ALA A 205 12.88 5.07 -17.71
C ALA A 205 13.05 6.42 -18.42
N ARG A 206 13.35 7.48 -17.65
CA ARG A 206 13.49 8.85 -18.15
C ARG A 206 14.90 9.16 -18.64
N HIS A 207 15.89 8.34 -18.30
CA HIS A 207 17.30 8.58 -18.60
C HIS A 207 17.87 7.40 -19.40
N TYR A 208 17.74 7.49 -20.74
CA TYR A 208 18.34 6.52 -21.67
C TYR A 208 19.83 6.31 -21.37
N GLY A 209 20.23 5.07 -21.10
CA GLY A 209 21.63 4.67 -20.87
C GLY A 209 21.99 4.33 -19.41
N ALA A 210 21.07 4.43 -18.46
CA ALA A 210 21.24 3.81 -17.15
C ALA A 210 21.13 2.26 -17.30
N ASN A 211 22.13 1.53 -16.80
CA ASN A 211 22.21 0.06 -16.81
C ASN A 211 21.84 -0.53 -15.43
N ASP A 212 20.95 0.15 -14.69
CA ASP A 212 20.63 -0.19 -13.31
C ASP A 212 19.68 -1.41 -13.22
N ILE A 213 18.86 -1.69 -14.25
CA ILE A 213 18.09 -2.95 -14.36
C ILE A 213 19.02 -4.17 -14.32
N TYR A 214 20.14 -4.10 -15.04
CA TYR A 214 21.11 -5.19 -15.06
C TYR A 214 21.74 -5.41 -13.67
N LEU A 215 21.83 -4.37 -12.84
CA LEU A 215 22.29 -4.50 -11.46
C LEU A 215 21.32 -5.31 -10.60
N LEU A 216 20.00 -5.10 -10.73
CA LEU A 216 19.01 -5.93 -10.03
C LEU A 216 19.14 -7.40 -10.42
N GLN A 217 19.32 -7.69 -11.71
CA GLN A 217 19.56 -9.04 -12.19
C GLN A 217 20.81 -9.65 -11.55
N ALA A 218 21.94 -8.96 -11.63
CA ALA A 218 23.22 -9.47 -11.13
C ALA A 218 23.18 -9.69 -9.61
N LEU A 219 22.52 -8.81 -8.85
CA LEU A 219 22.34 -8.97 -7.41
C LEU A 219 21.44 -10.17 -7.08
N ALA A 220 20.34 -10.37 -7.80
CA ALA A 220 19.44 -11.50 -7.59
C ALA A 220 20.11 -12.85 -7.90
N GLU A 221 20.89 -12.92 -8.99
CA GLU A 221 21.69 -14.10 -9.35
C GLU A 221 22.74 -14.41 -8.27
N HIS A 222 23.45 -13.38 -7.78
CA HIS A 222 24.44 -13.51 -6.72
C HIS A 222 23.82 -13.95 -5.38
N ALA A 223 22.64 -13.42 -5.04
CA ALA A 223 21.87 -13.85 -3.87
C ALA A 223 21.42 -15.32 -3.97
N CYS A 224 21.02 -15.74 -5.17
CA CYS A 224 20.54 -17.10 -5.42
C CYS A 224 21.64 -18.16 -5.27
N ALA A 225 22.85 -17.87 -5.78
CA ALA A 225 23.99 -18.80 -5.76
C ALA A 225 24.39 -19.28 -4.35
N GLY A 226 24.14 -18.45 -3.33
CA GLY A 226 24.47 -18.76 -1.94
C GLY A 226 25.91 -18.40 -1.56
N ASN A 227 26.11 -18.13 -0.27
CA ASN A 227 27.41 -17.75 0.30
C ASN A 227 27.42 -18.10 1.80
N LYS A 228 28.60 -18.13 2.43
CA LYS A 228 28.68 -18.20 3.90
C LYS A 228 28.07 -16.96 4.56
N VAL A 229 28.22 -15.79 3.93
CA VAL A 229 27.55 -14.55 4.27
C VAL A 229 26.48 -14.30 3.21
N ASN A 230 25.35 -15.00 3.31
CA ASN A 230 24.28 -14.95 2.31
C ASN A 230 23.74 -13.51 2.09
N LEU A 231 23.37 -13.18 0.84
CA LEU A 231 22.70 -11.92 0.50
C LEU A 231 21.19 -12.13 0.42
N TYR A 232 20.43 -11.31 1.15
CA TYR A 232 18.97 -11.24 1.14
C TYR A 232 18.55 -9.89 0.57
N ILE A 233 17.69 -9.88 -0.45
CA ILE A 233 17.25 -8.66 -1.13
C ILE A 233 15.74 -8.54 -1.01
N PHE A 234 15.25 -7.43 -0.47
CA PHE A 234 13.83 -7.09 -0.43
C PHE A 234 13.60 -5.80 -1.21
N ALA A 235 12.96 -5.91 -2.37
CA ALA A 235 12.48 -4.80 -3.16
C ALA A 235 11.03 -4.49 -2.79
N LEU A 236 10.72 -3.27 -2.34
CA LEU A 236 9.36 -2.86 -1.97
C LEU A 236 8.75 -1.99 -3.08
N LEU A 237 7.57 -2.38 -3.54
CA LEU A 237 6.87 -1.74 -4.66
C LEU A 237 5.40 -1.45 -4.33
N HIS A 238 4.89 -0.34 -4.87
CA HIS A 238 3.47 0.06 -4.72
C HIS A 238 2.54 -0.70 -5.67
N GLN A 239 3.07 -1.05 -6.83
CA GLN A 239 2.37 -1.64 -7.95
C GLN A 239 3.24 -2.78 -8.50
N SER A 240 2.66 -3.69 -9.26
CA SER A 240 3.45 -4.74 -9.90
C SER A 240 4.48 -4.13 -10.85
N PHE A 241 5.57 -4.85 -11.10
CA PHE A 241 6.59 -4.44 -12.06
C PHE A 241 6.00 -4.11 -13.44
N GLU A 242 4.97 -4.86 -13.87
CA GLU A 242 4.27 -4.64 -15.15
C GLU A 242 3.64 -3.25 -15.28
N GLN A 243 3.12 -2.68 -14.19
CA GLN A 243 2.47 -1.36 -14.23
C GLN A 243 3.48 -0.24 -14.44
N TYR A 244 4.67 -0.33 -13.85
CA TYR A 244 5.79 0.58 -14.14
C TYR A 244 6.29 0.43 -15.59
N ALA A 245 6.18 -0.78 -16.16
CA ALA A 245 6.62 -1.06 -17.52
C ALA A 245 5.67 -0.57 -18.63
N LYS A 246 4.44 -0.13 -18.31
CA LYS A 246 3.45 0.30 -19.32
C LYS A 246 3.88 1.52 -20.15
N GLY A 247 4.72 2.39 -19.59
CA GLY A 247 5.25 3.57 -20.29
C GLY A 247 6.60 3.34 -20.98
N LEU A 248 7.14 2.12 -20.95
CA LEU A 248 8.48 1.81 -21.42
C LEU A 248 8.47 1.24 -22.84
N GLY A 249 9.54 1.49 -23.60
CA GLY A 249 9.78 0.83 -24.88
C GLY A 249 9.91 -0.69 -24.74
N GLU A 250 9.55 -1.43 -25.79
CA GLU A 250 9.42 -2.90 -25.78
C GLU A 250 10.71 -3.62 -25.34
N SER A 251 11.88 -3.14 -25.77
CA SER A 251 13.18 -3.68 -25.33
C SER A 251 13.37 -3.61 -23.82
N LEU A 252 13.03 -2.46 -23.21
CA LEU A 252 13.21 -2.26 -21.78
C LEU A 252 12.21 -3.13 -21.00
N LYS A 253 10.96 -3.21 -21.48
CA LYS A 253 9.91 -4.08 -20.92
C LYS A 253 10.33 -5.57 -20.90
N ASN A 254 11.01 -6.03 -21.95
CA ASN A 254 11.53 -7.41 -22.00
C ASN A 254 12.66 -7.64 -21.00
N GLU A 255 13.57 -6.69 -20.83
CA GLU A 255 14.60 -6.76 -19.77
C GLU A 255 13.96 -6.77 -18.37
N TRP A 256 12.93 -5.94 -18.15
CA TRP A 256 12.17 -5.92 -16.88
C TRP A 256 11.55 -7.27 -16.53
N SER A 257 10.91 -7.93 -17.50
CA SER A 257 10.28 -9.23 -17.29
C SER A 257 11.30 -10.30 -16.87
N LYS A 258 12.52 -10.27 -17.44
CA LYS A 258 13.61 -11.19 -17.05
C LYS A 258 14.05 -10.99 -15.60
N VAL A 259 14.14 -9.74 -15.14
CA VAL A 259 14.52 -9.44 -13.76
C VAL A 259 13.44 -9.91 -12.80
N GLN A 260 12.17 -9.64 -13.09
CA GLN A 260 11.04 -10.05 -12.23
C GLN A 260 11.04 -11.56 -11.97
N GLY A 261 11.31 -12.39 -12.99
CA GLY A 261 11.38 -13.86 -12.84
C GLY A 261 12.46 -14.37 -11.88
N ARG A 262 13.37 -13.50 -11.40
CA ARG A 262 14.42 -13.82 -10.42
C ARG A 262 14.07 -13.42 -9.00
N PHE A 263 12.95 -12.74 -8.81
CA PHE A 263 12.44 -12.34 -7.50
C PHE A 263 11.23 -13.19 -7.15
N GLU A 264 11.19 -13.67 -5.91
CA GLU A 264 9.98 -14.25 -5.33
C GLU A 264 8.99 -13.13 -5.05
N GLU A 265 7.94 -13.06 -5.87
CA GLU A 265 6.90 -12.05 -5.73
C GLU A 265 5.95 -12.41 -4.58
N VAL A 266 5.82 -11.49 -3.63
CA VAL A 266 4.92 -11.59 -2.50
C VAL A 266 3.90 -10.45 -2.62
N PRO A 267 2.66 -10.73 -3.06
CA PRO A 267 1.61 -9.74 -3.06
C PRO A 267 1.23 -9.45 -1.61
N PHE A 268 1.69 -8.30 -1.12
CA PHE A 268 1.50 -7.77 0.23
C PHE A 268 0.15 -7.04 0.32
N LEU A 269 -0.89 -7.79 -0.04
CA LEU A 269 -2.30 -7.42 0.10
C LEU A 269 -2.88 -8.27 1.22
N GLU A 270 -3.29 -7.62 2.30
CA GLU A 270 -3.93 -8.31 3.42
C GLU A 270 -5.42 -8.52 3.17
N SER A 271 -5.96 -9.59 3.72
CA SER A 271 -7.41 -9.77 3.77
C SER A 271 -8.04 -8.70 4.67
N ALA A 272 -9.32 -8.37 4.43
CA ALA A 272 -10.05 -7.41 5.26
C ALA A 272 -10.01 -7.80 6.75
N GLU A 273 -10.12 -9.10 7.05
CA GLU A 273 -9.98 -9.65 8.40
C GLU A 273 -8.63 -9.30 9.04
N GLN A 274 -7.51 -9.51 8.32
CA GLN A 274 -6.18 -9.23 8.86
C GLN A 274 -5.98 -7.74 9.09
N VAL A 275 -6.47 -6.89 8.18
CA VAL A 275 -6.44 -5.43 8.38
C VAL A 275 -7.24 -5.03 9.62
N LEU A 276 -8.44 -5.60 9.80
CA LEU A 276 -9.28 -5.35 10.99
C LEU A 276 -8.57 -5.73 12.29
N ARG A 277 -7.82 -6.84 12.32
CA ARG A 277 -7.03 -7.23 13.50
C ARG A 277 -5.96 -6.18 13.85
N VAL A 278 -5.35 -5.55 12.84
CA VAL A 278 -4.41 -4.45 13.07
C VAL A 278 -5.13 -3.20 13.56
N VAL A 279 -6.31 -2.89 12.99
CA VAL A 279 -7.16 -1.77 13.44
C VAL A 279 -7.60 -1.94 14.89
N SER A 280 -8.06 -3.13 15.29
CA SER A 280 -8.50 -3.38 16.66
C SER A 280 -7.40 -3.14 17.69
N ALA A 281 -6.14 -3.39 17.31
CA ALA A 281 -5.01 -3.17 18.20
C ALA A 281 -4.61 -1.69 18.33
N ALA A 282 -5.10 -0.83 17.43
CA ALA A 282 -4.91 0.61 17.53
C ALA A 282 -5.88 1.25 18.54
N PHE A 283 -6.94 0.55 18.95
CA PHE A 283 -7.93 1.06 19.90
C PHE A 283 -7.64 0.61 21.32
N GLU A 284 -7.72 1.57 22.26
CA GLU A 284 -7.66 1.32 23.69
C GLU A 284 -8.96 1.82 24.32
N HIS A 285 -9.69 0.93 24.99
CA HIS A 285 -10.99 1.23 25.58
C HIS A 285 -10.92 1.27 27.11
N SER A 286 -11.51 2.32 27.69
CA SER A 286 -11.70 2.46 29.14
C SER A 286 -13.18 2.37 29.49
N PHE A 287 -13.75 1.17 29.37
CA PHE A 287 -15.19 0.93 29.57
C PHE A 287 -15.54 0.29 30.90
N THR A 288 -16.69 0.67 31.45
CA THR A 288 -17.38 -0.11 32.48
C THR A 288 -18.00 -1.37 31.88
N LYS A 289 -18.29 -2.37 32.72
CA LYS A 289 -18.96 -3.61 32.28
C LYS A 289 -20.28 -3.36 31.55
N THR A 290 -21.05 -2.36 31.99
CA THR A 290 -22.32 -1.98 31.35
C THR A 290 -22.10 -1.41 29.95
N GLN A 291 -21.14 -0.49 29.81
CA GLN A 291 -20.76 0.10 28.52
C GLN A 291 -20.26 -0.96 27.54
N GLN A 292 -19.40 -1.87 28.00
CA GLN A 292 -18.92 -2.98 27.18
C GLN A 292 -20.08 -3.87 26.71
N LYS A 293 -21.03 -4.19 27.60
CA LYS A 293 -22.23 -4.96 27.23
C LYS A 293 -23.06 -4.26 26.15
N THR A 294 -23.27 -2.94 26.27
CA THR A 294 -24.00 -2.16 25.27
C THR A 294 -23.34 -2.19 23.89
N VAL A 295 -22.01 -2.03 23.83
CA VAL A 295 -21.26 -2.13 22.56
C VAL A 295 -21.40 -3.54 21.99
N ARG A 296 -21.19 -4.57 22.81
CA ARG A 296 -21.26 -5.96 22.38
C ARG A 296 -22.64 -6.35 21.85
N GLU A 297 -23.72 -5.97 22.53
CA GLU A 297 -25.11 -6.26 22.09
C GLU A 297 -25.42 -5.63 20.72
N HIS A 298 -24.97 -4.40 20.49
CA HIS A 298 -25.15 -3.74 19.19
C HIS A 298 -24.32 -4.38 18.08
N VAL A 299 -23.05 -4.72 18.38
CA VAL A 299 -22.18 -5.43 17.45
C VAL A 299 -22.79 -6.78 17.09
N ASP A 300 -23.16 -7.60 18.08
CA ASP A 300 -23.76 -8.93 17.91
C ASP A 300 -25.01 -8.92 17.02
N THR A 301 -25.91 -7.95 17.25
CA THR A 301 -27.09 -7.73 16.40
C THR A 301 -26.70 -7.47 14.95
N THR A 302 -25.65 -6.67 14.73
CA THR A 302 -25.15 -6.33 13.39
C THR A 302 -24.44 -7.52 12.73
N ILE A 303 -23.64 -8.28 13.50
CA ILE A 303 -22.95 -9.49 13.02
C ILE A 303 -23.97 -10.54 12.57
N THR A 304 -25.07 -10.72 13.29
CA THR A 304 -26.17 -11.62 12.88
C THR A 304 -26.71 -11.26 11.49
N VAL A 305 -26.86 -9.97 11.20
CA VAL A 305 -27.30 -9.50 9.87
C VAL A 305 -26.22 -9.73 8.82
N LEU A 306 -24.96 -9.40 9.13
CA LEU A 306 -23.84 -9.60 8.20
C LEU A 306 -23.62 -11.09 7.88
N GLU A 307 -23.77 -11.98 8.84
CA GLU A 307 -23.69 -13.42 8.66
C GLU A 307 -24.79 -13.92 7.71
N GLY A 308 -26.04 -13.51 7.94
CA GLY A 308 -27.17 -13.86 7.05
C GLY A 308 -27.05 -13.29 5.63
N LEU A 309 -26.21 -12.27 5.42
CA LEU A 309 -25.90 -11.69 4.11
C LEU A 309 -24.61 -12.24 3.50
N GLU A 310 -23.93 -13.18 4.16
CA GLU A 310 -22.60 -13.69 3.77
C GLU A 310 -21.57 -12.55 3.61
N ALA A 311 -21.69 -11.53 4.46
CA ALA A 311 -20.95 -10.26 4.40
C ALA A 311 -19.83 -10.14 5.44
N LEU A 312 -19.58 -11.20 6.23
CA LEU A 312 -18.48 -11.23 7.18
C LEU A 312 -17.13 -11.42 6.46
N PRO A 313 -16.07 -10.70 6.89
CA PRO A 313 -14.77 -10.81 6.25
C PRO A 313 -14.07 -12.12 6.64
N GLY A 314 -13.52 -12.82 5.65
CA GLY A 314 -12.75 -14.05 5.87
C GLY A 314 -13.63 -15.24 6.24
N SER A 315 -13.10 -16.13 7.06
CA SER A 315 -13.82 -17.31 7.58
C SER A 315 -14.02 -17.19 9.09
N LEU A 316 -14.33 -15.99 9.56
CA LEU A 316 -14.61 -15.72 10.97
C LEU A 316 -15.89 -16.43 11.39
N THR A 317 -15.84 -17.11 12.53
CA THR A 317 -17.05 -17.54 13.22
C THR A 317 -17.80 -16.34 13.81
N HIS A 318 -19.08 -16.51 14.13
CA HIS A 318 -19.90 -15.47 14.75
C HIS A 318 -19.23 -14.85 15.99
N ASP A 319 -18.74 -15.68 16.91
CA ASP A 319 -18.09 -15.22 18.14
C ASP A 319 -16.78 -14.47 17.89
N GLU A 320 -15.96 -14.96 16.94
CA GLU A 320 -14.71 -14.29 16.56
C GLU A 320 -14.98 -12.94 15.89
N ALA A 321 -16.01 -12.86 15.05
CA ALA A 321 -16.44 -11.62 14.43
C ALA A 321 -16.93 -10.63 15.51
N THR A 322 -17.84 -11.05 16.38
CA THR A 322 -18.35 -10.19 17.46
C THR A 322 -17.21 -9.64 18.33
N ALA A 323 -16.25 -10.48 18.74
CA ALA A 323 -15.09 -10.04 19.53
C ALA A 323 -14.17 -9.06 18.75
N LEU A 324 -13.93 -9.33 17.46
CA LEU A 324 -13.08 -8.48 16.63
C LEU A 324 -13.71 -7.11 16.39
N PHE A 325 -14.99 -7.06 16.04
CA PHE A 325 -15.71 -5.82 15.78
C PHE A 325 -15.99 -5.03 17.06
N GLU A 326 -16.23 -5.70 18.21
CA GLU A 326 -16.26 -5.05 19.53
C GLU A 326 -14.94 -4.31 19.79
N SER A 327 -13.81 -4.96 19.47
CA SER A 327 -12.47 -4.36 19.61
C SER A 327 -12.16 -3.26 18.58
N CYS A 328 -12.97 -3.12 17.53
CA CYS A 328 -12.84 -2.05 16.53
C CYS A 328 -13.70 -0.81 16.84
N TYR A 329 -14.43 -0.81 17.96
CA TYR A 329 -15.21 0.34 18.40
C TYR A 329 -14.31 1.59 18.50
N PRO A 330 -14.71 2.75 17.96
CA PRO A 330 -16.08 3.22 17.69
C PRO A 330 -16.53 3.05 16.23
N LEU A 331 -15.80 2.27 15.42
CA LEU A 331 -16.24 1.99 14.05
C LEU A 331 -17.47 1.08 14.09
N HIS A 332 -18.55 1.48 13.42
CA HIS A 332 -19.68 0.57 13.19
C HIS A 332 -19.18 -0.67 12.42
N PRO A 333 -19.68 -1.90 12.64
CA PRO A 333 -19.15 -3.09 11.96
C PRO A 333 -19.12 -2.95 10.43
N VAL A 334 -20.15 -2.32 9.84
CA VAL A 334 -20.18 -2.00 8.40
C VAL A 334 -19.04 -1.04 8.03
N SER A 335 -18.85 0.05 8.78
CA SER A 335 -17.76 1.01 8.58
C SER A 335 -16.38 0.39 8.71
N ALA A 336 -16.20 -0.50 9.69
CA ALA A 336 -14.94 -1.20 9.92
C ALA A 336 -14.56 -2.07 8.71
N VAL A 337 -15.52 -2.75 8.08
CA VAL A 337 -15.28 -3.50 6.82
C VAL A 337 -15.03 -2.58 5.63
N LEU A 338 -15.81 -1.50 5.51
CA LEU A 338 -15.71 -0.55 4.38
C LEU A 338 -14.36 0.16 4.32
N LEU A 339 -13.86 0.61 5.47
CA LEU A 339 -12.76 1.56 5.55
C LEU A 339 -11.46 1.02 4.90
N PRO A 340 -10.97 -0.20 5.22
CA PRO A 340 -9.82 -0.79 4.53
C PRO A 340 -9.99 -0.89 3.01
N LEU A 341 -11.19 -1.28 2.56
CA LEU A 341 -11.49 -1.46 1.14
C LEU A 341 -11.50 -0.12 0.38
N LEU A 342 -11.99 0.94 1.03
CA LEU A 342 -11.95 2.30 0.49
C LEU A 342 -10.53 2.82 0.41
N CYS A 343 -9.74 2.68 1.48
CA CYS A 343 -8.33 3.08 1.45
C CYS A 343 -7.59 2.40 0.30
N GLN A 344 -7.82 1.10 0.04
CA GLN A 344 -7.19 0.40 -1.09
C GLN A 344 -7.65 0.92 -2.47
N LYS A 345 -8.91 1.35 -2.60
CA LYS A 345 -9.49 1.84 -3.87
C LYS A 345 -9.17 3.31 -4.15
N VAL A 346 -9.16 4.14 -3.12
CA VAL A 346 -9.08 5.61 -3.22
C VAL A 346 -7.65 6.10 -2.98
N ALA A 347 -6.89 5.47 -2.07
CA ALA A 347 -5.58 5.95 -1.67
C ALA A 347 -4.45 5.37 -2.53
N GLN A 348 -4.28 5.91 -3.73
CA GLN A 348 -2.99 5.86 -4.42
C GLN A 348 -1.98 6.87 -3.85
N ASN A 349 -2.45 7.94 -3.19
CA ASN A 349 -1.60 8.99 -2.64
C ASN A 349 -1.63 8.98 -1.10
N GLU A 350 -0.55 8.47 -0.52
CA GLU A 350 0.04 8.76 0.81
C GLU A 350 -0.82 8.69 2.10
N ARG A 351 -2.15 8.73 2.06
CA ARG A 351 -3.02 8.67 3.25
C ARG A 351 -3.68 7.31 3.38
N THR A 352 -3.20 6.58 4.36
CA THR A 352 -3.56 5.17 4.61
C THR A 352 -4.74 5.09 5.58
N LEU A 353 -5.26 3.88 5.80
CA LEU A 353 -6.20 3.57 6.90
C LEU A 353 -5.78 4.22 8.22
N PHE A 354 -4.48 4.16 8.52
CA PHE A 354 -3.87 4.70 9.72
C PHE A 354 -3.84 6.23 9.76
N SER A 355 -3.74 6.88 8.60
CA SER A 355 -3.86 8.33 8.50
C SER A 355 -5.27 8.78 8.90
N TYR A 356 -6.31 8.06 8.48
CA TYR A 356 -7.69 8.35 8.94
C TYR A 356 -7.84 8.14 10.45
N LEU A 357 -7.32 7.03 11.01
CA LEU A 357 -7.43 6.73 12.44
C LEU A 357 -6.75 7.80 13.32
N GLY A 358 -5.65 8.38 12.84
CA GLY A 358 -4.93 9.45 13.51
C GLY A 358 -5.35 10.87 13.11
N SER A 359 -6.30 11.05 12.19
CA SER A 359 -6.62 12.36 11.64
C SER A 359 -7.49 13.20 12.58
N HIS A 360 -7.06 14.45 12.78
CA HIS A 360 -7.83 15.53 13.42
C HIS A 360 -8.53 16.44 12.40
N GLU A 361 -8.42 16.15 11.10
CA GLU A 361 -9.17 16.86 10.06
C GLU A 361 -10.68 16.60 10.21
N GLU A 362 -11.51 17.40 9.55
CA GLU A 362 -12.96 17.25 9.62
C GLU A 362 -13.40 15.84 9.18
N PHE A 363 -14.24 15.20 9.99
CA PHE A 363 -14.68 13.79 9.86
C PHE A 363 -13.57 12.75 10.03
N GLY A 364 -12.33 13.15 10.33
CA GLY A 364 -11.27 12.24 10.77
C GLY A 364 -11.64 11.55 12.08
N LEU A 365 -11.05 10.40 12.39
CA LEU A 365 -11.48 9.63 13.56
C LEU A 365 -11.31 10.43 14.87
N GLN A 366 -10.25 11.20 15.03
CA GLN A 366 -10.05 12.01 16.24
C GLN A 366 -11.09 13.13 16.35
N ASP A 367 -11.45 13.75 15.23
CA ASP A 367 -12.54 14.73 15.16
C ASP A 367 -13.89 14.07 15.51
N MET A 368 -14.18 12.89 14.96
CA MET A 368 -15.40 12.14 15.27
C MET A 368 -15.50 11.72 16.75
N LEU A 369 -14.38 11.32 17.38
CA LEU A 369 -14.36 11.00 18.82
C LEU A 369 -14.76 12.19 19.70
N SER A 370 -14.49 13.42 19.25
CA SER A 370 -14.90 14.64 19.95
C SER A 370 -16.38 14.99 19.74
N LYS A 371 -16.94 14.63 18.58
CA LYS A 371 -18.32 14.96 18.16
C LYS A 371 -19.35 13.90 18.57
N LEU A 372 -18.97 12.64 18.68
CA LEU A 372 -19.90 11.55 18.99
C LEU A 372 -20.30 11.56 20.48
N GLU A 373 -21.60 11.46 20.73
CA GLU A 373 -22.19 11.54 22.05
C GLU A 373 -22.18 10.18 22.78
N GLY A 374 -21.17 9.95 23.61
CA GLY A 374 -21.14 8.83 24.56
C GLY A 374 -20.98 7.43 23.95
N VAL A 375 -20.89 6.44 24.84
CA VAL A 375 -20.74 5.02 24.45
C VAL A 375 -22.05 4.50 23.85
N GLY A 376 -21.94 3.87 22.67
CA GLY A 376 -23.08 3.43 21.86
C GLY A 376 -23.29 4.29 20.61
N SER A 377 -22.57 5.40 20.49
CA SER A 377 -22.45 6.17 19.25
C SER A 377 -21.35 5.59 18.36
N TYR A 378 -21.56 5.57 17.04
CA TYR A 378 -20.63 4.95 16.10
C TYR A 378 -20.24 5.88 14.96
N VAL A 379 -19.06 5.64 14.43
CA VAL A 379 -18.67 6.11 13.10
C VAL A 379 -19.36 5.23 12.07
N TYR A 380 -20.46 5.73 11.49
CA TYR A 380 -21.20 5.12 10.39
C TYR A 380 -20.58 5.38 9.00
N PRO A 381 -21.01 4.63 7.95
CA PRO A 381 -20.46 4.75 6.60
C PRO A 381 -20.53 6.15 6.00
N HIS A 382 -21.58 6.92 6.31
CA HIS A 382 -21.74 8.29 5.83
C HIS A 382 -20.69 9.24 6.40
N HIS A 383 -20.20 9.03 7.62
CA HIS A 383 -19.09 9.81 8.16
C HIS A 383 -17.78 9.51 7.40
N ILE A 384 -17.55 8.26 7.03
CA ILE A 384 -16.41 7.88 6.19
C ILE A 384 -16.51 8.55 4.81
N TYR A 385 -17.71 8.56 4.21
CA TYR A 385 -17.95 9.28 2.96
C TYR A 385 -17.55 10.75 3.10
N ASP A 386 -18.03 11.42 4.15
CA ASP A 386 -17.76 12.84 4.41
C ASP A 386 -16.27 13.13 4.62
N TYR A 387 -15.52 12.24 5.28
CA TYR A 387 -14.07 12.35 5.40
C TYR A 387 -13.37 12.32 4.03
N PHE A 388 -13.68 11.33 3.20
CA PHE A 388 -13.00 11.16 1.90
C PHE A 388 -13.37 12.25 0.90
N ILE A 389 -14.62 12.72 0.85
CA ILE A 389 -15.00 13.82 -0.05
C ILE A 389 -14.37 15.14 0.39
N THR A 390 -14.34 15.42 1.70
CA THR A 390 -13.85 16.71 2.23
C THR A 390 -12.34 16.80 2.16
N ASN A 391 -11.64 15.71 2.52
CA ASN A 391 -10.18 15.72 2.66
C ASN A 391 -9.42 15.11 1.47
N GLN A 392 -10.12 14.50 0.51
CA GLN A 392 -9.51 13.86 -0.67
C GLN A 392 -10.24 14.14 -2.02
N PRO A 393 -10.65 15.39 -2.33
CA PRO A 393 -11.48 15.68 -3.51
C PRO A 393 -10.77 15.52 -4.86
N ALA A 394 -9.43 15.45 -4.93
CA ALA A 394 -8.67 15.62 -6.18
C ALA A 394 -7.79 14.43 -6.62
N VAL A 395 -7.84 13.28 -5.94
CA VAL A 395 -6.97 12.13 -6.31
C VAL A 395 -7.73 10.82 -6.21
N MET A 396 -8.42 10.46 -7.29
CA MET A 396 -9.02 9.14 -7.46
C MET A 396 -8.23 8.42 -8.57
N GLY A 397 -7.46 7.41 -8.18
CA GLY A 397 -6.53 6.72 -9.07
C GLY A 397 -7.15 5.84 -10.16
N ASP A 398 -8.47 5.66 -10.14
CA ASP A 398 -9.22 4.92 -11.17
C ASP A 398 -10.50 5.68 -11.56
N TYR A 399 -10.71 5.81 -12.87
CA TYR A 399 -11.78 6.59 -13.49
C TYR A 399 -13.18 6.13 -13.02
N LEU A 400 -13.39 4.82 -12.90
CA LEU A 400 -14.68 4.25 -12.48
C LEU A 400 -15.05 4.66 -11.04
N THR A 401 -14.04 4.73 -10.16
CA THR A 401 -14.22 5.14 -8.76
C THR A 401 -14.56 6.63 -8.70
N HIS A 402 -13.87 7.46 -9.48
CA HIS A 402 -14.16 8.90 -9.61
C HIS A 402 -15.59 9.14 -10.09
N ARG A 403 -16.03 8.43 -11.14
CA ARG A 403 -17.39 8.57 -11.67
C ARG A 403 -18.46 8.25 -10.63
N ARG A 404 -18.35 7.11 -9.94
CA ARG A 404 -19.31 6.74 -8.88
C ARG A 404 -19.33 7.76 -7.75
N TRP A 405 -18.19 8.38 -7.46
CA TRP A 405 -18.12 9.47 -6.48
C TRP A 405 -18.87 10.71 -6.96
N ALA A 406 -18.64 11.13 -8.21
CA ALA A 406 -19.35 12.25 -8.84
C ALA A 406 -20.87 12.02 -8.89
N GLU A 407 -21.31 10.78 -9.18
CA GLU A 407 -22.73 10.41 -9.15
C GLU A 407 -23.38 10.70 -7.78
N VAL A 408 -22.68 10.40 -6.68
CA VAL A 408 -23.18 10.66 -5.31
C VAL A 408 -23.20 12.16 -5.02
N VAL A 409 -22.17 12.90 -5.41
CA VAL A 409 -22.11 14.36 -5.24
C VAL A 409 -23.26 15.04 -5.98
N THR A 410 -23.45 14.74 -7.27
CA THR A 410 -24.55 15.28 -8.07
C THR A 410 -25.92 14.88 -7.51
N ALA A 411 -26.05 13.65 -6.99
CA ALA A 411 -27.28 13.21 -6.34
C ALA A 411 -27.58 13.99 -5.05
N ILE A 412 -26.57 14.33 -4.26
CA ILE A 412 -26.69 15.18 -3.06
C ILE A 412 -27.13 16.60 -3.46
N GLU A 413 -26.49 17.20 -4.47
CA GLU A 413 -26.84 18.53 -4.98
C GLU A 413 -28.30 18.59 -5.49
N ARG A 414 -28.73 17.56 -6.22
CA ARG A 414 -30.11 17.42 -6.71
C ARG A 414 -31.13 17.24 -5.58
N LEU A 415 -30.72 16.65 -4.46
CA LEU A 415 -31.59 16.40 -3.32
C LEU A 415 -31.96 17.71 -2.60
N GLY A 416 -31.10 18.74 -2.67
CA GLY A 416 -31.33 20.06 -2.11
C GLY A 416 -31.62 20.03 -0.61
N ASP A 417 -32.70 20.68 -0.17
CA ASP A 417 -33.17 20.68 1.22
C ASP A 417 -33.73 19.30 1.63
N ALA A 418 -32.83 18.41 2.05
CA ALA A 418 -33.15 17.09 2.57
C ALA A 418 -32.94 16.98 4.08
N LYS A 419 -33.66 16.04 4.70
CA LYS A 419 -33.42 15.70 6.10
C LYS A 419 -32.08 14.99 6.25
N GLN A 420 -31.44 15.12 7.40
CA GLN A 420 -30.13 14.51 7.65
C GLN A 420 -30.15 12.99 7.43
N GLU A 421 -31.25 12.31 7.77
CA GLU A 421 -31.36 10.86 7.58
C GLU A 421 -31.43 10.45 6.10
N GLU A 422 -31.96 11.33 5.23
CA GLU A 422 -32.00 11.13 3.78
C GLU A 422 -30.60 11.28 3.18
N LEU A 423 -29.86 12.32 3.61
CA LEU A 423 -28.46 12.54 3.23
C LEU A 423 -27.56 11.40 3.71
N ASN A 424 -27.69 10.99 4.98
CA ASN A 424 -26.90 9.90 5.56
C ASN A 424 -27.14 8.58 4.83
N LEU A 425 -28.40 8.30 4.46
CA LEU A 425 -28.73 7.10 3.68
C LEU A 425 -28.14 7.17 2.28
N LEU A 426 -28.26 8.31 1.58
CA LEU A 426 -27.70 8.49 0.24
C LEU A 426 -26.18 8.32 0.22
N LYS A 427 -25.47 8.94 1.18
CA LYS A 427 -24.00 8.80 1.35
C LYS A 427 -23.61 7.34 1.63
N THR A 428 -24.38 6.65 2.47
CA THR A 428 -24.15 5.24 2.80
C THR A 428 -24.36 4.34 1.57
N ILE A 429 -25.41 4.55 0.77
CA ILE A 429 -25.62 3.83 -0.49
C ILE A 429 -24.47 4.13 -1.47
N GLY A 430 -24.08 5.40 -1.58
CA GLY A 430 -22.99 5.85 -2.44
C GLY A 430 -21.68 5.13 -2.15
N ILE A 431 -21.23 5.11 -0.89
CA ILE A 431 -19.96 4.50 -0.52
C ILE A 431 -19.97 2.97 -0.73
N LEU A 432 -21.10 2.31 -0.45
CA LEU A 432 -21.31 0.89 -0.77
C LEU A 432 -21.25 0.63 -2.28
N ASN A 433 -21.85 1.52 -3.08
CA ASN A 433 -21.79 1.44 -4.53
C ASN A 433 -20.36 1.65 -5.06
N ILE A 434 -19.57 2.54 -4.48
CA ILE A 434 -18.18 2.81 -4.90
C ILE A 434 -17.26 1.58 -4.70
N ILE A 435 -17.38 0.91 -3.55
CA ILE A 435 -16.63 -0.33 -3.30
C ILE A 435 -17.10 -1.44 -4.24
N GLY A 436 -18.42 -1.49 -4.48
CA GLY A 436 -19.07 -2.54 -5.25
C GLY A 436 -19.40 -3.76 -4.41
N SER A 437 -20.25 -4.62 -4.95
CA SER A 437 -20.79 -5.81 -4.30
C SER A 437 -19.76 -6.94 -4.16
N LYS A 438 -18.77 -6.78 -3.26
CA LYS A 438 -17.80 -7.83 -2.90
C LYS A 438 -18.29 -8.57 -1.66
N GLY A 439 -18.40 -9.90 -1.74
CA GLY A 439 -18.71 -10.80 -0.61
C GLY A 439 -19.92 -10.36 0.21
N GLY A 440 -21.13 -10.37 -0.37
CA GLY A 440 -22.37 -10.00 0.33
C GLY A 440 -22.55 -8.51 0.64
N PHE A 441 -21.49 -7.70 0.55
CA PHE A 441 -21.44 -6.31 0.96
C PHE A 441 -22.02 -5.35 -0.11
N LYS A 442 -23.32 -5.48 -0.38
CA LYS A 442 -24.10 -4.62 -1.28
C LYS A 442 -25.05 -3.73 -0.49
N ALA A 443 -25.53 -2.64 -1.09
CA ALA A 443 -26.53 -1.76 -0.48
C ALA A 443 -27.93 -2.43 -0.45
N SER A 444 -28.08 -3.53 0.27
CA SER A 444 -29.35 -4.21 0.49
C SER A 444 -30.17 -3.49 1.58
N LYS A 445 -31.46 -3.78 1.64
CA LYS A 445 -32.34 -3.20 2.66
C LYS A 445 -31.87 -3.59 4.07
N GLU A 446 -31.52 -4.85 4.26
CA GLU A 446 -31.09 -5.44 5.52
C GLU A 446 -29.81 -4.79 6.02
N LEU A 447 -28.82 -4.58 5.15
CA LEU A 447 -27.56 -3.93 5.50
C LEU A 447 -27.79 -2.45 5.85
N LEU A 448 -28.55 -1.71 5.03
CA LEU A 448 -28.82 -0.29 5.25
C LEU A 448 -29.59 -0.04 6.55
N GLU A 449 -30.47 -0.96 6.96
CA GLU A 449 -31.18 -0.89 8.24
C GLU A 449 -30.23 -0.92 9.45
N THR A 450 -29.06 -1.57 9.35
CA THR A 450 -28.05 -1.55 10.43
C THR A 450 -27.35 -0.20 10.57
N CYS A 451 -27.27 0.58 9.49
CA CYS A 451 -26.53 1.84 9.44
C CYS A 451 -27.40 3.07 9.75
N MET A 452 -28.68 2.86 10.08
CA MET A 452 -29.67 3.92 10.32
C MET A 452 -30.23 3.82 11.74
N PRO A 453 -30.72 4.92 12.35
CA PRO A 453 -31.19 4.91 13.74
C PRO A 453 -32.31 3.90 14.02
N SER A 454 -33.16 3.61 13.02
CA SER A 454 -34.17 2.57 13.11
C SER A 454 -34.69 2.14 11.74
N LYS A 455 -35.29 0.94 11.67
CA LYS A 455 -35.88 0.39 10.43
C LYS A 455 -36.97 1.29 9.80
N PRO A 456 -37.89 1.91 10.56
CA PRO A 456 -38.88 2.83 10.00
C PRO A 456 -38.24 4.09 9.38
N VAL A 457 -37.18 4.62 10.00
CA VAL A 457 -36.44 5.78 9.47
C VAL A 457 -35.77 5.43 8.15
N CYS A 458 -35.07 4.29 8.09
CA CYS A 458 -34.45 3.78 6.87
C CYS A 458 -35.48 3.62 5.73
N THR A 459 -36.61 2.97 6.02
CA THR A 459 -37.66 2.72 5.03
C THR A 459 -38.26 4.02 4.49
N ARG A 460 -38.52 5.00 5.36
CA ARG A 460 -39.05 6.31 4.97
C ARG A 460 -38.07 7.11 4.11
N ALA A 461 -36.80 7.16 4.51
CA ALA A 461 -35.75 7.83 3.74
C ALA A 461 -35.55 7.17 2.37
N ALA A 462 -35.45 5.85 2.32
CA ALA A 462 -35.30 5.09 1.07
C ALA A 462 -36.49 5.32 0.12
N LYS A 463 -37.71 5.36 0.65
CA LYS A 463 -38.91 5.67 -0.13
C LYS A 463 -38.82 7.07 -0.76
N LYS A 464 -38.50 8.09 0.03
CA LYS A 464 -38.41 9.47 -0.48
C LYS A 464 -37.31 9.64 -1.55
N LEU A 465 -36.12 9.09 -1.30
CA LEU A 465 -35.02 9.11 -2.28
C LEU A 465 -35.40 8.42 -3.60
N ARG A 466 -36.18 7.34 -3.53
CA ARG A 466 -36.68 6.64 -4.72
C ARG A 466 -37.76 7.44 -5.44
N ASP A 467 -38.71 8.01 -4.70
CA ASP A 467 -39.82 8.80 -5.26
C ASP A 467 -39.28 10.06 -5.98
N GLN A 468 -38.12 10.60 -5.55
CA GLN A 468 -37.40 11.71 -6.20
C GLN A 468 -36.43 11.26 -7.31
N SER A 469 -36.39 9.96 -7.65
CA SER A 469 -35.45 9.40 -8.65
C SER A 469 -33.98 9.74 -8.37
N VAL A 470 -33.60 9.75 -7.08
CA VAL A 470 -32.22 9.92 -6.62
C VAL A 470 -31.53 8.56 -6.45
N ILE A 471 -32.30 7.54 -6.06
CA ILE A 471 -31.86 6.15 -6.01
C ILE A 471 -32.81 5.23 -6.77
N THR A 472 -32.30 4.10 -7.25
CA THR A 472 -33.07 3.02 -7.87
C THR A 472 -32.86 1.71 -7.10
N TYR A 473 -33.88 0.85 -7.06
CA TYR A 473 -33.76 -0.49 -6.47
C TYR A 473 -33.72 -1.54 -7.58
N ARG A 474 -32.58 -2.23 -7.71
CA ARG A 474 -32.39 -3.29 -8.69
C ARG A 474 -32.85 -4.62 -8.10
N ARG A 475 -34.06 -5.06 -8.47
CA ARG A 475 -34.70 -6.27 -7.92
C ARG A 475 -33.86 -7.54 -8.09
N TYR A 476 -33.24 -7.72 -9.26
CA TYR A 476 -32.42 -8.91 -9.55
C TYR A 476 -31.21 -9.02 -8.61
N ASN A 477 -30.57 -7.89 -8.29
CA ASN A 477 -29.40 -7.84 -7.40
C ASN A 477 -29.78 -7.63 -5.93
N SER A 478 -31.04 -7.33 -5.63
CA SER A 478 -31.52 -6.86 -4.31
C SER A 478 -30.63 -5.76 -3.72
N GLU A 479 -30.37 -4.71 -4.51
CA GLU A 479 -29.52 -3.58 -4.09
C GLU A 479 -30.10 -2.22 -4.50
N PHE A 480 -29.84 -1.21 -3.66
CA PHE A 480 -30.03 0.19 -3.99
C PHE A 480 -28.81 0.74 -4.72
N ARG A 481 -29.05 1.55 -5.75
CA ARG A 481 -28.01 2.32 -6.44
C ARG A 481 -28.35 3.78 -6.54
N VAL A 482 -27.34 4.63 -6.45
CA VAL A 482 -27.45 6.05 -6.80
C VAL A 482 -27.75 6.19 -8.29
N TRP A 483 -28.64 7.12 -8.65
CA TRP A 483 -29.14 7.32 -10.00
C TRP A 483 -28.72 8.69 -10.55
N GLN A 484 -27.84 8.68 -11.57
CA GLN A 484 -27.33 9.91 -12.18
C GLN A 484 -28.33 10.57 -13.15
N GLY A 485 -29.33 9.83 -13.65
CA GLY A 485 -30.34 10.37 -14.58
C GLY A 485 -30.23 9.88 -16.04
N SER A 486 -29.18 9.13 -16.40
CA SER A 486 -29.02 8.54 -17.75
C SER A 486 -28.88 7.02 -17.67
N ASP A 487 -29.68 6.30 -18.45
CA ASP A 487 -29.51 4.86 -18.71
C ASP A 487 -28.35 4.55 -19.66
N PHE A 488 -27.78 5.57 -20.32
CA PHE A 488 -26.69 5.42 -21.28
C PHE A 488 -25.33 5.59 -20.61
N ASP A 489 -24.54 4.53 -20.60
CA ASP A 489 -23.16 4.54 -20.14
C ASP A 489 -22.23 5.03 -21.26
N LEU A 490 -22.19 6.36 -21.44
CA LEU A 490 -21.39 7.02 -22.48
C LEU A 490 -19.91 6.62 -22.40
N GLU A 491 -19.39 6.37 -21.21
CA GLU A 491 -17.98 6.03 -21.05
C GLU A 491 -17.69 4.56 -21.33
N SER A 492 -18.56 3.63 -20.95
CA SER A 492 -18.41 2.22 -21.34
C SER A 492 -18.46 2.10 -22.85
N ALA A 493 -19.35 2.85 -23.50
CA ALA A 493 -19.36 2.99 -24.96
C ALA A 493 -18.05 3.61 -25.48
N LEU A 494 -17.53 4.67 -24.83
CA LEU A 494 -16.25 5.28 -25.22
C LEU A 494 -15.06 4.33 -25.05
N GLN A 495 -14.98 3.57 -23.95
CA GLN A 495 -13.93 2.58 -23.71
C GLN A 495 -14.02 1.41 -24.69
N GLU A 496 -15.23 0.95 -24.98
CA GLU A 496 -15.48 -0.07 -26.00
C GLU A 496 -14.96 0.42 -27.36
N GLU A 497 -15.29 1.65 -27.76
CA GLU A 497 -14.76 2.26 -28.98
C GLU A 497 -13.24 2.47 -28.95
N LEU A 498 -12.67 2.96 -27.84
CA LEU A 498 -11.22 3.09 -27.67
C LEU A 498 -10.51 1.73 -27.77
N SER A 499 -11.13 0.66 -27.25
CA SER A 499 -10.61 -0.70 -27.37
C SER A 499 -10.73 -1.25 -28.80
N ASN A 500 -11.79 -0.88 -29.52
CA ASN A 500 -12.01 -1.22 -30.92
C ASN A 500 -11.04 -0.49 -31.85
N LEU A 501 -10.66 0.75 -31.51
CA LEU A 501 -9.72 1.58 -32.27
C LEU A 501 -8.28 1.02 -32.29
N GLY A 502 -7.90 0.16 -31.34
CA GLY A 502 -6.56 -0.42 -31.25
C GLY A 502 -5.44 0.61 -31.03
N ASN A 503 -4.20 0.23 -31.31
CA ASN A 503 -3.07 1.16 -31.30
C ASN A 503 -3.05 1.96 -32.61
N PHE A 504 -3.34 3.25 -32.54
CA PHE A 504 -3.14 4.17 -33.65
C PHE A 504 -2.06 5.21 -33.30
N SER A 505 -1.30 5.62 -34.31
CA SER A 505 -0.31 6.69 -34.18
C SER A 505 -1.04 8.02 -34.26
N LEU A 506 -1.14 8.72 -33.14
CA LEU A 506 -1.75 10.06 -33.10
C LEU A 506 -1.06 11.00 -34.08
N ALA A 507 0.26 10.89 -34.24
CA ALA A 507 1.01 11.66 -35.22
C ALA A 507 0.54 11.35 -36.66
N ASP A 508 0.37 10.07 -37.02
CA ASP A 508 -0.07 9.69 -38.36
C ASP A 508 -1.52 10.12 -38.63
N GLU A 509 -2.40 10.04 -37.64
CA GLU A 509 -3.80 10.48 -37.75
C GLU A 509 -3.90 12.02 -37.89
N LEU A 510 -3.09 12.75 -37.14
CA LEU A 510 -2.99 14.21 -37.27
C LEU A 510 -2.37 14.62 -38.62
N ASN A 511 -1.40 13.83 -39.12
CA ASN A 511 -0.81 14.01 -40.44
C ASN A 511 -1.82 13.69 -41.57
N SER A 512 -2.69 12.68 -41.39
CA SER A 512 -3.74 12.31 -42.36
C SER A 512 -4.85 13.37 -42.44
N ALA A 513 -5.17 14.00 -41.31
CA ALA A 513 -6.15 15.09 -41.21
C ALA A 513 -5.66 16.43 -41.80
N LYS A 514 -4.42 16.50 -42.32
CA LYS A 514 -3.77 17.68 -42.95
C LYS A 514 -3.90 18.98 -42.14
N SER A 515 -3.11 19.15 -41.09
CA SER A 515 -3.14 20.40 -40.29
C SER A 515 -1.89 21.28 -40.34
N LEU A 516 -0.79 20.86 -40.99
CA LEU A 516 0.43 21.68 -41.10
C LEU A 516 0.72 22.12 -42.54
N LEU A 517 0.83 23.45 -42.72
CA LEU A 517 1.18 24.06 -43.99
C LEU A 517 2.68 23.92 -44.27
N PRO A 518 3.09 23.73 -45.54
CA PRO A 518 4.50 23.70 -45.91
C PRO A 518 5.24 24.99 -45.51
N VAL A 519 6.46 24.85 -44.99
CA VAL A 519 7.32 25.98 -44.62
C VAL A 519 8.39 26.17 -45.70
N VAL A 520 8.37 27.33 -46.34
CA VAL A 520 9.32 27.66 -47.41
C VAL A 520 10.68 28.06 -46.83
N ALA A 521 11.76 27.49 -47.38
CA ALA A 521 13.13 27.88 -47.10
C ALA A 521 13.46 29.21 -47.83
N ARG A 522 12.93 30.32 -47.31
CA ARG A 522 12.92 31.63 -48.00
C ARG A 522 14.31 32.10 -48.42
N ARG A 523 15.29 32.06 -47.51
CA ARG A 523 16.67 32.51 -47.79
C ARG A 523 17.29 31.75 -48.96
N TYR A 524 17.26 30.42 -48.92
CA TYR A 524 17.81 29.59 -49.98
C TYR A 524 17.07 29.78 -51.31
N THR A 525 15.75 29.95 -51.27
CA THR A 525 14.94 30.20 -52.46
C THR A 525 15.31 31.54 -53.12
N ILE A 526 15.57 32.57 -52.32
CA ILE A 526 16.03 33.89 -52.79
C ILE A 526 17.45 33.81 -53.38
N GLU A 527 18.35 33.08 -52.72
CA GLU A 527 19.76 32.97 -53.14
C GLU A 527 19.96 32.08 -54.39
N SER A 528 19.20 31.00 -54.52
CA SER A 528 19.38 29.98 -55.57
C SER A 528 18.37 30.03 -56.71
N GLY A 529 17.28 30.77 -56.55
CA GLY A 529 16.16 30.81 -57.50
C GLY A 529 15.28 29.54 -57.53
N GLY A 530 15.64 28.47 -56.80
CA GLY A 530 14.87 27.23 -56.72
C GLY A 530 13.96 27.19 -55.49
N LEU A 531 12.66 26.93 -55.68
CA LEU A 531 11.71 26.76 -54.57
C LEU A 531 12.05 25.51 -53.76
N ARG A 532 12.41 25.69 -52.49
CA ARG A 532 12.56 24.60 -51.52
C ARG A 532 11.63 24.82 -50.34
N TYR A 533 10.93 23.78 -49.92
CA TYR A 533 10.01 23.80 -48.79
C TYR A 533 10.15 22.53 -47.96
N PHE A 534 9.75 22.63 -46.70
CA PHE A 534 9.61 21.52 -45.77
C PHE A 534 8.13 21.26 -45.54
N THR A 535 7.73 19.99 -45.52
CA THR A 535 6.39 19.60 -45.06
C THR A 535 6.53 19.15 -43.61
N PRO A 536 6.03 19.93 -42.63
CA PRO A 536 6.09 19.52 -41.24
C PRO A 536 5.14 18.34 -41.01
N THR A 537 5.58 17.39 -40.20
CA THR A 537 4.76 16.29 -39.67
C THR A 537 4.77 16.37 -38.14
N PHE A 538 3.68 15.95 -37.51
CA PHE A 538 3.61 15.82 -36.05
C PHE A 538 4.57 14.78 -35.50
#